data_AF-A0AAD9J618-F1
#
_entry.id   AF-A0AAD9J618-F1
#
_cell.length_a   1.000
_cell.length_b   1.000
_cell.length_c   1.000
_cell.angle_alpha   90.00
_cell.angle_beta   90.00
_cell.angle_gamma   90.00
#
_symmetry.space_group_name_H-M   'P 1'
#
loop_
_entity.id
_entity.type
_entity.pdbx_description
1 polymer ?
#
loop_
_entity_poly.entity_id
_entity_poly.type
_entity_poly.pdbx_seq_one_letter_code
_entity_poly.pdbx_strand_id
1 'polypeptide(L)'
;MCHLILKSDTNTTDYWIGLFLMNETGEAEWTWIDGKPLSYKNWLDVEPNGSGECGRIAVNDTWRDTECSSTISHFKHDIYFLCKKENDDASGAASYVNMHATIIVLLLSLSLV
;
A
#
# COMPACT_ATOMS: atom_id res chain seq x y z
N MET A 1 -8.94 -5.52 -4.02
CA MET A 1 -9.15 -6.38 -5.22
C MET A 1 -8.29 -5.83 -6.35
N CYS A 2 -7.35 -6.63 -6.86
CA CYS A 2 -6.69 -6.56 -8.18
C CYS A 2 -6.03 -7.93 -8.41
N HIS A 3 -6.11 -8.45 -9.64
CA HIS A 3 -5.64 -9.79 -9.99
C HIS A 3 -4.20 -9.70 -10.55
N LEU A 4 -3.28 -10.33 -9.81
CA LEU A 4 -1.89 -10.73 -10.10
C LEU A 4 -1.12 -10.05 -11.25
N ILE A 5 0.04 -9.44 -10.96
CA ILE A 5 1.19 -9.40 -11.89
C ILE A 5 2.50 -9.71 -11.15
N LEU A 6 3.32 -10.54 -11.80
CA LEU A 6 4.68 -10.95 -11.42
C LEU A 6 5.65 -9.77 -11.64
N LYS A 7 6.52 -9.49 -10.68
CA LYS A 7 7.58 -8.47 -10.80
C LYS A 7 8.45 -8.79 -12.04
N SER A 8 8.56 -7.85 -12.98
CA SER A 8 9.57 -7.90 -14.05
C SER A 8 10.92 -7.49 -13.45
N ASP A 9 11.99 -8.23 -13.77
CA ASP A 9 13.35 -8.00 -13.28
C ASP A 9 14.03 -6.74 -13.87
N THR A 10 13.32 -5.96 -14.68
CA THR A 10 13.85 -4.75 -15.28
C THR A 10 13.65 -3.56 -14.34
N ASN A 11 14.74 -3.08 -13.76
CA ASN A 11 14.87 -1.85 -12.96
C ASN A 11 14.64 -0.58 -13.82
N THR A 12 13.55 -0.53 -14.57
CA THR A 12 13.26 0.50 -15.60
C THR A 12 11.80 0.90 -15.64
N THR A 13 11.01 0.53 -14.63
CA THR A 13 9.56 0.68 -14.66
C THR A 13 9.08 1.52 -13.49
N ASP A 14 8.26 2.52 -13.79
CA ASP A 14 7.56 3.32 -12.80
C ASP A 14 6.21 2.65 -12.47
N TYR A 15 5.81 2.73 -11.21
CA TYR A 15 4.60 2.08 -10.70
C TYR A 15 3.64 3.11 -10.15
N TRP A 16 2.38 3.09 -10.60
CA TRP A 16 1.32 3.79 -9.90
C TRP A 16 1.10 3.16 -8.54
N ILE A 17 0.96 4.01 -7.54
CA ILE A 17 0.54 3.62 -6.20
C ILE A 17 -0.83 4.22 -5.93
N GLY A 18 -1.53 3.68 -4.92
CA GLY A 18 -2.83 4.21 -4.51
C GLY A 18 -2.76 5.55 -3.77
N LEU A 19 -1.82 6.43 -4.12
CA LEU A 19 -1.65 7.74 -3.49
C LEU A 19 -2.23 8.80 -4.41
N PHE A 20 -3.06 9.71 -3.87
CA PHE A 20 -3.69 10.77 -4.65
C PHE A 20 -3.91 12.04 -3.81
N LEU A 21 -4.02 13.18 -4.48
CA LEU A 21 -4.25 14.48 -3.87
C LEU A 21 -5.76 14.71 -3.72
N MET A 22 -6.26 14.65 -2.49
CA MET A 22 -7.63 15.03 -2.13
C MET A 22 -7.73 16.56 -2.03
N ASN A 23 -8.76 17.16 -2.61
CA ASN A 23 -9.03 18.60 -2.50
C ASN A 23 -10.54 18.87 -2.34
N GLU A 24 -11.16 18.23 -1.36
CA GLU A 24 -12.61 18.39 -1.10
C GLU A 24 -12.92 19.57 -0.16
N THR A 25 -11.99 19.96 0.70
CA THR A 25 -12.18 20.97 1.76
C THR A 25 -11.45 22.29 1.51
N GLY A 26 -10.81 22.43 0.34
CA GLY A 26 -9.98 23.59 0.00
C GLY A 26 -8.54 23.50 0.52
N GLU A 27 -8.22 22.47 1.30
CA GLU A 27 -6.86 22.08 1.66
C GLU A 27 -6.49 20.83 0.89
N ALA A 28 -5.48 20.93 0.02
CA ALA A 28 -5.02 19.80 -0.77
C ALA A 28 -4.16 18.87 0.09
N GLU A 29 -4.60 17.62 0.30
CA GLU A 29 -3.91 16.63 1.12
C GLU A 29 -3.66 15.31 0.36
N TRP A 30 -2.43 14.81 0.41
CA TRP A 30 -2.09 13.51 -0.14
C TRP A 30 -2.63 12.38 0.73
N THR A 31 -3.48 11.53 0.16
CA THR A 31 -4.22 10.46 0.85
C THR A 31 -4.09 9.14 0.10
N TRP A 32 -4.16 8.03 0.82
CA TRP A 32 -4.24 6.69 0.22
C TRP A 32 -5.68 6.36 -0.20
N ILE A 33 -5.86 5.64 -1.30
CA ILE A 33 -7.18 5.19 -1.80
C ILE A 33 -7.95 4.30 -0.82
N ASP A 34 -7.28 3.75 0.20
CA ASP A 34 -7.91 2.99 1.29
C ASP A 34 -8.38 3.88 2.46
N GLY A 35 -8.26 5.20 2.31
CA GLY A 35 -8.65 6.20 3.31
C GLY A 35 -7.69 6.31 4.49
N LYS A 36 -6.55 5.60 4.47
CA LYS A 36 -5.56 5.70 5.55
C LYS A 36 -4.78 7.00 5.47
N PRO A 37 -4.41 7.58 6.63
CA PRO A 37 -3.60 8.80 6.66
C PRO A 37 -2.19 8.54 6.11
N LEU A 38 -1.60 9.56 5.49
CA LEU A 38 -0.24 9.51 4.95
C LEU A 38 0.81 9.73 6.04
N SER A 39 1.18 8.66 6.75
CA SER A 39 2.18 8.68 7.82
C SER A 39 3.63 8.58 7.36
N TYR A 40 3.88 8.02 6.17
CA TYR A 40 5.20 7.88 5.58
C TYR A 40 5.24 8.55 4.20
N LYS A 41 6.37 9.18 3.89
CA LYS A 41 6.60 9.91 2.65
C LYS A 41 8.00 9.60 2.12
N ASN A 42 8.11 9.20 0.86
CA ASN A 42 9.40 8.99 0.18
C ASN A 42 9.48 9.80 -1.12
N TRP A 43 9.04 11.06 -1.06
CA TRP A 43 9.14 11.98 -2.19
C TRP A 43 10.58 12.10 -2.66
N LEU A 44 10.77 12.18 -3.99
CA LEU A 44 12.04 12.64 -4.53
C LEU A 44 12.30 14.08 -4.06
N ASP A 45 13.57 14.47 -3.99
CA ASP A 45 13.93 15.87 -3.72
C ASP A 45 13.12 16.82 -4.62
N VAL A 46 12.51 17.83 -4.00
CA VAL A 46 11.66 18.85 -4.65
C VAL A 46 10.24 18.37 -5.04
N GLU A 47 9.88 17.12 -4.76
CA GLU A 47 8.50 16.61 -4.91
C GLU A 47 7.70 16.67 -3.59
N PRO A 48 6.35 16.70 -3.65
CA PRO A 48 5.53 16.91 -4.85
C PRO A 48 5.65 18.35 -5.35
N ASN A 49 5.67 18.53 -6.67
CA ASN A 49 5.91 19.85 -7.30
C ASN A 49 4.68 20.48 -7.98
N GLY A 50 3.52 19.80 -7.95
CA GLY A 50 2.28 20.26 -8.56
C GLY A 50 2.10 19.83 -10.02
N SER A 51 2.81 18.79 -10.47
CA SER A 51 2.67 18.18 -11.80
C SER A 51 1.45 17.26 -11.93
N GLY A 52 0.74 16.97 -10.84
CA GLY A 52 -0.58 16.34 -10.91
C GLY A 52 -1.07 15.79 -9.57
N GLU A 53 -2.17 15.04 -9.63
CA GLU A 53 -2.93 14.62 -8.45
C GLU A 53 -2.73 13.14 -8.09
N CYS A 54 -1.93 12.38 -8.84
CA CYS A 54 -1.66 10.98 -8.54
C CYS A 54 -0.17 10.75 -8.24
N GLY A 55 0.10 9.91 -7.24
CA GLY A 55 1.44 9.53 -6.83
C GLY A 55 1.91 8.26 -7.54
N ARG A 56 3.19 8.24 -7.92
CA ARG A 56 3.85 7.07 -8.48
C ARG A 56 5.23 6.87 -7.86
N ILE A 57 5.68 5.62 -7.82
CA ILE A 57 7.05 5.25 -7.49
C ILE A 57 7.87 5.24 -8.78
N ALA A 58 8.93 6.03 -8.81
CA ALA A 58 9.90 6.04 -9.88
C ALA A 58 10.89 4.86 -9.75
N VAL A 59 11.63 4.57 -10.82
CA VAL A 59 12.67 3.53 -10.87
C VAL A 59 13.65 3.52 -9.69
N ASN A 60 13.93 4.68 -9.09
CA ASN A 60 14.84 4.82 -7.94
C ASN A 60 14.13 4.70 -6.57
N ASP A 61 12.95 4.09 -6.52
CA ASP A 61 12.11 3.91 -5.33
C ASP A 61 11.55 5.20 -4.69
N THR A 62 11.81 6.38 -5.28
CA THR A 62 11.27 7.68 -4.80
C THR A 62 9.93 8.00 -5.44
N TRP A 63 9.15 8.88 -4.81
CA TRP A 63 7.80 9.21 -5.24
C TRP A 63 7.77 10.52 -6.01
N ARG A 64 6.87 10.61 -6.98
CA ARG A 64 6.56 11.83 -7.74
C ARG A 64 5.06 11.99 -7.90
N ASP A 65 4.61 13.23 -7.98
CA ASP A 65 3.26 13.56 -8.43
C ASP A 65 3.19 13.65 -9.95
N THR A 66 2.08 13.19 -10.52
CA THR A 66 1.88 13.09 -11.96
C THR A 66 0.38 13.09 -12.25
N GLU A 67 -0.03 13.69 -13.37
CA GLU A 67 -1.42 13.59 -13.87
C GLU A 67 -1.87 12.12 -13.93
N CYS A 68 -3.01 11.82 -13.31
CA CYS A 68 -3.55 10.46 -13.22
C CYS A 68 -3.79 9.79 -14.59
N SER A 69 -4.01 10.59 -15.64
CA SER A 69 -4.19 10.14 -17.02
C SER A 69 -2.89 9.89 -17.79
N SER A 70 -1.73 10.12 -17.17
CA SER A 70 -0.43 10.02 -17.83
C SER A 70 -0.05 8.58 -18.16
N THR A 71 0.48 8.37 -19.37
CA THR A 71 1.07 7.10 -19.80
C THR A 71 2.54 7.06 -19.40
N ILE A 72 2.80 6.73 -18.14
CA ILE A 72 4.11 6.83 -17.47
C ILE A 72 5.21 5.86 -17.98
N SER A 73 4.97 5.08 -19.04
CA SER A 73 5.94 4.06 -19.50
C SER A 73 6.80 4.58 -20.66
N HIS A 74 8.12 4.50 -20.49
CA HIS A 74 9.13 4.73 -21.54
C HIS A 74 8.92 3.83 -22.78
N PHE A 75 8.24 2.70 -22.63
CA PHE A 75 7.89 1.76 -23.69
C PHE A 75 6.38 1.72 -23.94
N LYS A 76 5.78 2.91 -24.14
CA LYS A 76 4.49 3.23 -24.76
C LYS A 76 3.22 2.38 -24.54
N HIS A 77 3.17 1.28 -23.78
CA HIS A 77 1.92 0.50 -23.65
C HIS A 77 1.66 -0.16 -22.30
N ASP A 78 2.61 -0.20 -21.35
CA ASP A 78 2.38 -0.91 -20.10
C ASP A 78 2.28 0.05 -18.91
N ILE A 79 1.08 0.14 -18.33
CA ILE A 79 0.82 0.85 -17.09
C ILE A 79 0.85 -0.18 -15.96
N TYR A 80 1.76 -0.01 -14.99
CA TYR A 80 1.89 -0.90 -13.85
C TYR A 80 1.35 -0.26 -12.58
N PHE A 81 0.60 -1.04 -11.80
CA PHE A 81 0.07 -0.64 -10.50
C PHE A 81 0.68 -1.52 -9.40
N LEU A 82 1.15 -0.90 -8.32
CA LEU A 82 1.56 -1.62 -7.11
C LEU A 82 0.35 -1.80 -6.20
N CYS A 83 -0.05 -3.06 -6.02
CA CYS A 83 -1.21 -3.41 -5.21
C CYS A 83 -0.79 -3.97 -3.85
N LYS A 84 -1.45 -3.51 -2.80
CA LYS A 84 -1.40 -4.15 -1.49
C LYS A 84 -2.46 -5.24 -1.42
N LYS A 85 -2.08 -6.44 -0.99
CA LYS A 85 -3.03 -7.46 -0.54
C LYS A 85 -3.31 -7.23 0.94
N GLU A 86 -4.57 -7.09 1.30
CA GLU A 86 -4.96 -7.18 2.70
C GLU A 86 -4.84 -8.64 3.11
N ASN A 87 -4.21 -8.90 4.26
CA ASN A 87 -4.40 -10.19 4.90
C ASN A 87 -5.87 -10.25 5.31
N ASP A 88 -6.54 -11.40 5.14
CA ASP A 88 -7.90 -11.65 5.62
C ASP A 88 -7.99 -11.69 7.18
N ASP A 89 -7.17 -10.89 7.85
CA ASP A 89 -6.89 -10.86 9.28
C ASP A 89 -7.65 -9.74 10.01
N ALA A 90 -8.94 -9.59 9.67
CA ALA A 90 -9.96 -9.41 10.69
C ALA A 90 -10.57 -10.76 11.14
N SER A 91 -10.05 -11.89 10.64
CA SER A 91 -10.48 -13.24 11.06
C SER A 91 -9.36 -14.21 11.47
N GLY A 92 -8.08 -13.95 11.16
CA GLY A 92 -6.97 -14.87 11.50
C GLY A 92 -6.06 -14.47 12.68
N ALA A 93 -6.13 -13.25 13.20
CA ALA A 93 -5.43 -12.89 14.45
C ALA A 93 -6.16 -13.35 15.73
N ALA A 94 -7.43 -13.77 15.63
CA ALA A 94 -8.24 -14.25 16.76
C ALA A 94 -8.27 -15.78 16.89
N SER A 95 -7.74 -16.54 15.93
CA SER A 95 -7.77 -18.01 15.97
C SER A 95 -6.59 -18.62 16.75
N TYR A 96 -5.41 -18.01 16.68
CA TYR A 96 -4.20 -18.57 17.30
C TYR A 96 -4.08 -18.31 18.81
N VAL A 97 -4.62 -17.19 19.30
CA VAL A 97 -4.54 -16.82 20.73
C VAL A 97 -5.50 -17.65 21.60
N ASN A 98 -6.59 -18.15 21.00
CA ASN A 98 -7.60 -18.93 21.71
C ASN A 98 -7.22 -20.41 21.88
N MET A 99 -6.40 -20.98 20.99
CA MET A 99 -5.95 -22.38 21.15
C MET A 99 -4.94 -22.53 22.30
N HIS A 100 -3.97 -21.61 22.41
CA HIS A 100 -2.98 -21.65 23.48
C HIS A 100 -3.60 -21.38 24.86
N ALA A 101 -4.51 -20.41 24.97
CA ALA A 101 -5.16 -20.09 26.25
C ALA A 101 -6.03 -21.27 26.76
N THR A 102 -6.76 -21.95 25.87
CA THR A 102 -7.61 -23.10 26.25
C THR A 102 -6.77 -24.29 26.73
N ILE A 103 -5.64 -24.58 26.05
CA ILE A 103 -4.73 -25.65 26.45
C ILE A 103 -4.09 -25.36 27.83
N ILE A 104 -3.69 -24.11 28.09
CA ILE A 104 -3.12 -23.71 29.39
C ILE A 104 -4.12 -23.88 30.53
N VAL A 105 -5.38 -23.47 30.34
CA VAL A 105 -6.43 -23.62 31.36
C VAL A 105 -6.71 -25.10 31.69
N LEU A 106 -6.72 -25.97 30.68
CA LEU A 106 -6.89 -27.42 30.88
C LEU A 106 -5.69 -28.07 31.58
N LEU A 107 -4.46 -27.62 31.32
CA LEU A 107 -3.26 -28.13 31.98
C LEU A 107 -3.15 -27.66 33.44
N LEU A 108 -3.61 -26.44 33.75
CA LEU A 108 -3.64 -25.90 35.11
C LEU A 108 -4.72 -26.57 35.99
N SER A 109 -5.86 -26.97 35.41
CA SER A 109 -6.90 -27.69 36.16
C SER A 109 -6.53 -29.15 36.46
N LEU A 110 -5.70 -29.78 35.62
CA LEU A 110 -5.18 -31.15 35.82
C LEU A 110 -4.01 -31.22 36.82
N SER A 111 -3.38 -30.09 37.15
CA SER A 111 -2.26 -30.01 38.10
C SER A 111 -2.67 -29.53 39.50
N LEU A 112 -3.97 -29.32 39.72
CA LEU A 112 -4.57 -28.93 41.00
C LEU A 112 -5.40 -30.07 41.66
N VAL A 113 -5.19 -31.32 41.26
CA VAL A 113 -5.74 -32.52 41.94
C VAL A 113 -4.62 -33.36 42.54
#